data_AF-A0A846GE41-F1
#
_entry.id   AF-A0A846GE41-F1
#
_cell.length_a   1.000
_cell.length_b   1.000
_cell.length_c   1.000
_cell.angle_alpha   90.00
_cell.angle_beta   90.00
_cell.angle_gamma   90.00
#
_symmetry.space_group_name_H-M   'P 1'
#
loop_
_entity.id
_entity.type
_entity.pdbx_description
1 polymer ?
#
loop_
_entity_poly.entity_id
_entity_poly.type
_entity_poly.pdbx_seq_one_letter_code
_entity_poly.pdbx_strand_id
1 'polypeptide(L)' 'MPYTTEEGGRLNNFAAEPKMYQADAPDQKEQVNYLVLGTLGAVLVGSLVFVAFSVSA' A
#
# COMPACT_ATOMS: atom_id res chain seq x y z
N MET A 1 10.70 -14.16 -23.70
CA MET A 1 9.50 -14.43 -22.89
C MET A 1 9.86 -15.62 -22.02
N PRO A 2 9.70 -15.57 -20.68
CA PRO A 2 10.10 -16.68 -19.83
C PRO A 2 9.13 -17.84 -20.07
N TYR A 3 9.43 -18.67 -21.06
CA TYR A 3 8.72 -19.91 -21.31
C TYR A 3 9.05 -20.87 -20.17
N THR A 4 8.03 -21.53 -19.61
CA THR A 4 8.26 -22.61 -18.67
C THR A 4 8.64 -23.86 -19.46
N THR A 5 9.59 -24.64 -18.94
CA THR A 5 9.90 -25.96 -19.50
C THR A 5 8.96 -26.96 -18.86
N GLU A 6 8.22 -27.75 -19.64
CA GLU A 6 7.44 -28.87 -19.11
C GLU A 6 8.40 -29.94 -18.54
N GLU A 7 7.93 -30.82 -17.63
CA GLU A 7 8.75 -31.90 -17.04
C GLU A 7 9.37 -32.84 -18.10
N GLY A 8 8.83 -32.86 -19.33
CA GLY A 8 9.39 -33.57 -20.49
C GLY A 8 10.35 -32.76 -21.38
N GLY A 9 10.80 -31.57 -20.95
CA GLY A 9 11.77 -30.73 -21.68
C GLY A 9 11.21 -29.99 -22.91
N ARG A 10 9.89 -29.99 -23.11
CA ARG A 10 9.22 -29.25 -24.19
C ARG A 10 8.93 -27.82 -23.76
N LEU A 11 9.03 -26.88 -24.70
CA LEU A 11 8.76 -25.47 -24.47
C LEU A 11 7.26 -25.27 -24.27
N ASN A 12 6.87 -24.70 -23.12
CA ASN A 12 5.48 -24.39 -22.83
C ASN A 12 5.18 -22.92 -23.17
N ASN A 13 4.05 -22.67 -23.82
CA ASN A 13 3.57 -21.33 -24.16
C ASN A 13 2.54 -20.77 -23.14
N PHE A 14 2.44 -21.37 -21.95
CA PHE A 14 1.72 -20.75 -20.83
C PHE A 14 2.48 -19.55 -20.28
N ALA A 15 1.72 -18.56 -19.80
CA ALA A 15 2.30 -17.41 -19.11
C ALA A 15 2.99 -17.88 -17.82
N ALA A 16 4.18 -17.35 -17.54
CA ALA A 16 4.82 -17.55 -16.24
C ALA A 16 3.94 -16.93 -15.15
N GLU A 17 3.58 -17.73 -14.14
CA GLU A 17 2.84 -17.22 -13.00
C GLU A 17 3.68 -16.13 -12.29
N PRO A 18 3.09 -14.96 -12.03
CA PRO A 18 3.79 -13.93 -11.29
C PRO A 18 4.09 -14.44 -9.89
N LYS A 19 5.25 -14.06 -9.34
CA LYS A 19 5.54 -14.31 -7.94
C LYS A 19 4.51 -13.57 -7.09
N MET A 20 3.63 -14.33 -6.44
CA MET A 20 2.65 -13.79 -5.51
C MET A 20 3.38 -13.19 -4.30
N TYR A 21 3.11 -11.93 -3.99
CA TYR A 21 3.53 -11.28 -2.76
C TYR A 21 2.32 -11.15 -1.83
N GLN A 22 2.53 -11.47 -0.55
CA GLN A 22 1.53 -11.26 0.49
C GLN A 22 1.84 -9.94 1.19
N ALA A 23 0.81 -9.33 1.79
CA ALA A 23 1.03 -8.19 2.67
C ALA A 23 1.62 -8.71 3.98
N ASP A 24 2.80 -8.23 4.34
CA ASP A 24 3.38 -8.45 5.66
C ASP A 24 2.82 -7.45 6.66
N ALA A 25 2.92 -7.78 7.96
CA ALA A 25 2.64 -6.81 9.01
C ALA A 25 3.63 -5.64 8.93
N PRO A 26 3.21 -4.41 9.22
CA PRO A 26 4.07 -3.24 9.08
C PRO A 26 5.26 -3.32 10.04
N ASP A 27 6.44 -2.97 9.54
CA ASP A 27 7.63 -2.88 10.37
C ASP A 27 7.56 -1.66 11.33
N GLN A 28 8.54 -1.54 12.24
CA GLN A 28 8.53 -0.47 13.24
C GLN A 28 8.60 0.94 12.61
N LYS A 29 9.27 1.10 11.47
CA LYS A 29 9.35 2.38 10.76
C LYS A 29 8.03 2.71 10.09
N GLU A 30 7.38 1.72 9.48
CA GLU A 30 6.06 1.87 8.87
C GLU A 30 5.00 2.24 9.91
N GLN A 31 5.03 1.62 11.09
CA GLN A 31 4.14 1.97 12.21
C GLN A 31 4.32 3.43 12.65
N VAL A 32 5.56 3.90 12.79
CA VAL A 32 5.85 5.31 13.12
C VAL A 32 5.37 6.23 12.01
N ASN A 33 5.58 5.88 10.74
CA ASN A 33 5.09 6.67 9.62
C ASN A 33 3.56 6.78 9.62
N TYR A 34 2.85 5.69 9.92
CA TYR A 34 1.39 5.72 10.03
C TYR A 34 0.91 6.62 11.15
N LEU A 35 1.59 6.59 12.30
CA LEU A 35 1.27 7.48 13.41
C LEU A 35 1.47 8.95 13.03
N VAL A 36 2.59 9.27 12.35
CA VAL A 36 2.88 10.64 11.89
C VAL A 36 1.85 11.10 10.86
N LEU A 37 1.60 10.31 9.83
CA LEU A 37 0.65 10.66 8.75
C LEU A 37 -0.78 10.77 9.29
N GLY A 38 -1.19 9.84 10.16
CA GLY A 38 -2.51 9.88 10.80
C GLY A 38 -2.68 11.12 11.67
N THR A 39 -1.67 11.48 12.46
CA THR A 39 -1.68 12.69 13.29
C THR A 39 -1.75 13.96 12.44
N LEU A 40 -0.91 14.06 11.40
CA LEU A 40 -0.91 15.20 10.48
C LEU A 40 -2.25 15.36 9.77
N GLY A 41 -2.84 14.25 9.31
CA GLY A 41 -4.17 14.25 8.69
C GLY A 41 -5.27 14.70 9.65
N ALA A 42 -5.27 14.18 10.89
CA ALA A 42 -6.24 14.57 11.91
C ALA A 42 -6.13 16.05 12.28
N VAL A 43 -4.90 16.56 12.45
CA VAL A 43 -4.66 17.99 12.70
C VAL A 43 -5.15 18.83 11.54
N LEU A 44 -4.85 18.46 10.29
CA LEU A 44 -5.31 19.20 9.11
C LEU A 44 -6.83 19.28 9.05
N VAL A 45 -7.52 18.14 9.15
CA VAL A 45 -8.99 18.09 9.09
C VAL A 45 -9.60 18.85 10.27
N GLY A 46 -9.09 18.64 11.48
CA GLY A 46 -9.54 19.36 12.68
C GLY A 46 -9.39 20.87 12.56
N SER A 47 -8.26 21.34 12.02
CA SER A 47 -7.99 22.76 11.75
C SER A 47 -9.01 23.35 10.77
N LEU A 48 -9.29 22.63 9.68
CA LEU A 48 -10.23 23.09 8.66
C LEU A 48 -11.65 23.19 9.22
N VAL A 49 -12.09 22.20 9.99
CA VAL A 49 -13.39 22.22 10.67
C VAL A 49 -13.47 23.38 11.66
N PHE A 50 -12.42 23.58 12.45
CA PHE A 50 -12.35 24.68 13.40
C PHE A 50 -12.48 26.03 12.70
N VAL A 51 -11.68 26.29 11.66
CA VAL A 51 -11.74 27.54 10.89
C VAL A 51 -13.14 27.75 10.29
N ALA A 52 -13.70 26.72 9.64
CA ALA A 52 -15.02 26.80 9.03
C ALA A 52 -16.11 27.16 10.06
N PHE A 53 -16.07 26.56 11.24
CA PHE A 53 -16.99 26.89 12.33
C PHE A 53 -16.77 28.32 12.84
N SER A 54 -15.52 28.73 13.09
CA SER A 54 -15.19 30.06 13.62
C SER A 54 -15.63 31.21 12.73
N VAL A 55 -15.67 31.02 11.41
CA VAL A 55 -16.12 32.06 10.46
C VAL A 55 -17.61 32.00 10.12
N SER A 56 -18.32 30.96 10.58
CA SER A 56 -19.74 30.76 10.29
C SER A 56 -20.66 31.13 11.45
N ALA A 57 -20.11 31.42 12.64
CA ALA A 57 -20.82 31.89 13.83
C ALA A 57 -20.86 33.43 13.86
#